data_AF-A0A2I1HHZ2-F1
#
_entry.id   AF-A0A2I1HHZ2-F1
#
_cell.length_a   1.000
_cell.length_b   1.000
_cell.length_c   1.000
_cell.angle_alpha   90.00
_cell.angle_beta   90.00
_cell.angle_gamma   90.00
#
_symmetry.space_group_name_H-M   'P 1'
#
loop_
_entity.id
_entity.type
_entity.pdbx_description
1 polymer ?
#
loop_
_entity_poly.entity_id
_entity_poly.type
_entity_poly.pdbx_seq_one_letter_code
_entity_poly.pdbx_strand_id
1 'polypeptide(L)'
;MNLFIGLLNLAINEYNKYEEFFLLKAMIIREIELYYLPACLRKIWNPYWIYYDIPVKDIRELIHAIDNKKTYFIYHPIYISKRLRRLLEIPEPKDLNEEVKVLQQQIIELKKQNQELKDLKE
;
A
#
# COMPACT_ATOMS: atom_id res chain seq x y z
N MET A 1 26.14 5.51 -12.15
CA MET A 1 25.60 5.61 -10.78
C MET A 1 25.81 7.00 -10.17
N ASN A 2 27.04 7.55 -10.14
CA ASN A 2 27.31 8.84 -9.50
C ASN A 2 26.49 10.01 -10.06
N LEU A 3 26.16 9.99 -11.36
CA LEU A 3 25.31 10.99 -12.00
C LEU A 3 23.84 10.92 -11.54
N PHE A 4 23.27 9.72 -11.42
CA PHE A 4 21.90 9.52 -10.94
C PHE A 4 21.75 9.86 -9.46
N ILE A 5 22.75 9.50 -8.64
CA ILE A 5 22.82 9.89 -7.23
C ILE A 5 22.95 11.41 -7.08
N GLY A 6 23.75 12.05 -7.93
CA GLY A 6 23.88 13.51 -7.97
C GLY A 6 22.59 14.23 -8.37
N LEU A 7 21.89 13.73 -9.40
CA LEU A 7 20.61 14.28 -9.85
C LEU A 7 19.50 14.07 -8.82
N LEU A 8 19.45 12.92 -8.14
CA LEU A 8 18.52 12.70 -7.02
C LEU A 8 18.80 13.68 -5.88
N ASN A 9 20.06 13.83 -5.48
CA ASN A 9 20.44 14.76 -4.42
C ASN A 9 20.09 16.22 -4.77
N LEU A 10 20.18 16.60 -6.04
CA LEU A 10 19.77 17.93 -6.51
C LEU A 10 18.26 18.11 -6.41
N ALA A 11 17.47 17.14 -6.88
CA ALA A 11 16.01 17.18 -6.80
C ALA A 11 15.49 17.18 -5.35
N ILE A 12 16.21 16.58 -4.41
CA ILE A 12 15.88 16.63 -2.96
C ILE A 12 15.90 18.05 -2.43
N ASN A 13 16.95 18.82 -2.74
CA ASN A 13 17.08 20.20 -2.27
C ASN A 13 15.91 21.06 -2.76
N GLU A 14 15.34 20.73 -3.91
CA GLU A 14 14.20 21.45 -4.49
C GLU A 14 12.84 20.97 -3.94
N TYR A 15 12.65 19.67 -3.70
CA TYR A 15 11.34 19.11 -3.33
C TYR A 15 11.11 18.89 -1.81
N ASN A 16 12.16 18.91 -0.98
CA ASN A 16 12.14 18.84 0.49
C ASN A 16 11.21 17.77 1.12
N LYS A 17 11.03 16.65 0.42
CA LYS A 17 10.25 15.48 0.86
C LYS A 17 11.15 14.26 1.01
N TYR A 18 11.69 14.10 2.20
CA TYR A 18 12.73 13.10 2.49
C TYR A 18 12.21 11.66 2.38
N GLU A 19 10.93 11.41 2.65
CA GLU A 19 10.34 10.07 2.65
C GLU A 19 10.19 9.50 1.22
N GLU A 20 9.68 10.31 0.28
CA GLU A 20 9.57 9.95 -1.14
C GLU A 20 10.96 9.66 -1.74
N PHE A 21 11.98 10.39 -1.29
CA PHE A 21 13.37 10.16 -1.67
C PHE A 21 13.92 8.81 -1.19
N PHE A 22 13.71 8.42 0.07
CA PHE A 22 14.21 7.13 0.56
C PHE A 22 13.60 5.97 -0.22
N LEU A 23 12.33 6.08 -0.60
CA LEU A 23 11.66 5.05 -1.38
C LEU A 23 12.16 5.01 -2.84
N LEU A 24 12.32 6.17 -3.49
CA LEU A 24 12.95 6.27 -4.81
C LEU A 24 14.39 5.74 -4.80
N LYS A 25 15.17 6.07 -3.77
CA LYS A 25 16.53 5.58 -3.58
C LYS A 25 16.55 4.06 -3.39
N ALA A 26 15.64 3.50 -2.60
CA ALA A 26 15.50 2.06 -2.43
C ALA A 26 15.09 1.36 -3.74
N MET A 27 14.18 1.94 -4.51
CA MET A 27 13.79 1.43 -5.84
C MET A 27 14.97 1.45 -6.81
N ILE A 28 15.71 2.55 -6.87
CA ILE A 28 16.89 2.69 -7.74
C ILE A 28 18.00 1.74 -7.32
N ILE A 29 18.28 1.59 -6.02
CA ILE A 29 19.25 0.61 -5.51
C ILE A 29 18.82 -0.80 -5.88
N ARG A 30 17.54 -1.16 -5.71
CA ARG A 30 17.00 -2.46 -6.12
C ARG A 30 17.19 -2.71 -7.63
N GLU A 31 16.82 -1.74 -8.46
CA GLU A 31 16.93 -1.82 -9.91
C GLU A 31 18.40 -2.02 -10.33
N ILE A 32 19.29 -1.25 -9.72
CA ILE A 32 20.74 -1.31 -9.93
C ILE A 32 21.31 -2.65 -9.47
N GLU A 33 21.00 -3.11 -8.26
CA GLU A 33 21.47 -4.39 -7.74
C GLU A 33 21.00 -5.56 -8.61
N LEU A 34 19.77 -5.52 -9.12
CA LEU A 34 19.25 -6.47 -10.10
C LEU A 34 20.07 -6.48 -11.40
N TYR A 35 20.41 -5.29 -11.89
CA TYR A 35 21.06 -5.10 -13.19
C TYR A 35 22.54 -5.50 -13.16
N TYR A 36 23.22 -5.22 -12.05
CA TYR A 36 24.64 -5.52 -11.86
C TYR A 36 24.90 -6.90 -11.26
N LEU A 37 23.87 -7.66 -10.86
CA LEU A 37 24.04 -9.06 -10.46
C LEU A 37 24.52 -9.91 -11.66
N PRO A 38 25.67 -10.59 -11.56
CA PRO A 38 26.12 -11.54 -12.57
C PRO A 38 25.07 -12.59 -12.91
N ALA A 39 24.97 -13.01 -14.16
CA ALA A 39 23.95 -13.95 -14.64
C ALA A 39 23.91 -15.28 -13.86
N CYS A 40 25.04 -15.71 -13.29
CA CYS A 40 25.13 -16.88 -12.43
C CYS A 40 24.45 -16.68 -11.06
N LEU A 41 24.55 -15.50 -10.46
CA LEU A 41 23.85 -15.18 -9.22
C LEU A 41 22.35 -15.00 -9.46
N ARG A 42 21.93 -14.53 -10.64
CA ARG A 42 20.49 -14.48 -11.03
C ARG A 42 19.83 -15.85 -11.16
N LYS A 43 20.60 -16.93 -11.34
CA LYS A 43 20.09 -18.32 -11.34
C LYS A 43 19.91 -18.89 -9.95
N ILE A 44 20.70 -18.43 -8.97
CA ILE A 44 20.68 -18.90 -7.58
C ILE A 44 19.75 -18.03 -6.72
N TRP A 45 19.72 -16.73 -7.04
CA TRP A 45 18.93 -15.71 -6.37
C TRP A 45 17.82 -15.26 -7.29
N ASN A 46 16.58 -15.46 -6.87
CA ASN A 46 15.42 -15.00 -7.62
C ASN A 46 15.23 -13.49 -7.39
N PRO A 47 15.49 -12.61 -8.38
CA PRO A 47 15.42 -11.16 -8.21
C PRO A 47 14.00 -10.64 -7.90
N TYR A 48 12.98 -11.48 -8.07
CA TYR A 48 11.61 -11.15 -7.69
C TYR A 48 11.37 -11.20 -6.17
N TRP A 49 12.27 -11.81 -5.39
CA TRP A 49 12.09 -12.07 -3.96
C TRP A 49 13.25 -11.45 -3.18
N ILE A 50 12.94 -10.51 -2.30
CA ILE A 50 13.91 -9.92 -1.36
C ILE A 50 13.57 -10.47 0.02
N TYR A 51 14.55 -11.09 0.66
CA TYR A 51 14.44 -11.55 2.04
C TYR A 51 15.10 -10.52 2.95
N TYR A 52 14.37 -10.06 3.96
CA TYR A 52 14.87 -9.08 4.92
C TYR A 52 14.30 -9.38 6.30
N ASP A 53 15.16 -9.36 7.32
CA ASP A 53 14.77 -9.57 8.71
C ASP A 53 14.31 -8.24 9.31
N ILE A 54 13.08 -8.20 9.82
CA ILE A 54 12.47 -7.01 10.46
C ILE A 54 11.85 -7.43 11.79
N PRO A 55 11.93 -6.60 12.84
CA PRO A 55 11.17 -6.81 14.06
C PRO A 55 9.67 -6.93 13.79
N VAL A 56 9.04 -7.91 14.44
CA VAL A 56 7.59 -8.18 14.30
C VAL A 56 6.74 -6.95 14.59
N LYS A 57 7.15 -6.12 15.55
CA LYS A 57 6.47 -4.88 15.93
C LYS A 57 6.40 -3.90 14.77
N ASP A 58 7.52 -3.66 14.11
CA ASP A 58 7.62 -2.68 13.03
C ASP A 58 6.79 -3.11 11.81
N ILE A 59 6.74 -4.42 11.51
CA ILE A 59 5.86 -4.95 10.47
C ILE A 59 4.39 -4.73 10.82
N ARG A 60 3.98 -4.96 12.07
CA ARG A 60 2.59 -4.72 12.50
C ARG A 60 2.20 -3.25 12.35
N GLU A 61 3.06 -2.33 12.81
CA GLU A 61 2.84 -0.89 12.66
C GLU A 61 2.74 -0.46 11.20
N LEU A 62 3.61 -1.00 10.34
CA LEU A 62 3.59 -0.74 8.90
C LEU A 62 2.31 -1.24 8.25
N ILE A 63 1.87 -2.48 8.53
CA ILE A 63 0.63 -3.03 7.99
C ILE A 63 -0.57 -2.18 8.42
N HIS A 64 -0.62 -1.75 9.69
CA HIS A 64 -1.67 -0.85 10.16
C HIS A 64 -1.63 0.52 9.47
N ALA A 65 -0.45 1.08 9.20
CA ALA A 65 -0.34 2.33 8.47
C ALA A 65 -0.85 2.19 7.02
N ILE A 66 -0.54 1.06 6.36
CA ILE A 66 -1.00 0.74 5.01
C ILE A 66 -2.52 0.60 4.98
N ASP A 67 -3.09 -0.21 5.88
CA ASP A 67 -4.53 -0.47 5.96
C ASP A 67 -5.33 0.82 6.21
N ASN A 68 -4.79 1.73 7.02
CA ASN A 68 -5.42 3.02 7.33
C ASN A 68 -5.14 4.12 6.30
N LYS A 69 -4.50 3.80 5.16
CA LYS A 69 -4.08 4.77 4.13
C LYS A 69 -3.26 5.95 4.69
N LYS A 70 -2.54 5.72 5.79
CA LYS A 70 -1.65 6.71 6.43
C LYS A 70 -0.23 6.67 5.85
N THR A 71 0.00 5.85 4.83
CA THR A 71 1.29 5.76 4.14
C THR A 71 1.38 6.76 3.00
N TYR A 72 2.52 7.46 2.93
CA TYR A 72 2.85 8.44 1.91
C TYR A 72 3.15 7.82 0.53
N PHE A 73 3.33 6.50 0.46
CA PHE A 73 3.65 5.77 -0.76
C PHE A 73 2.36 5.36 -1.49
N ILE A 74 1.72 6.34 -2.12
CA ILE A 74 0.41 6.20 -2.79
C ILE A 74 0.54 5.45 -4.13
N TYR A 75 1.76 5.35 -4.67
CA TYR A 75 1.95 5.01 -6.07
C TYR A 75 1.76 3.54 -6.42
N HIS A 76 1.83 2.60 -5.47
CA HIS A 76 1.70 1.17 -5.75
C HIS A 76 0.84 0.47 -4.69
N PRO A 77 -0.25 -0.23 -5.07
CA PRO A 77 -1.01 -1.03 -4.12
C PRO A 77 -0.12 -2.14 -3.57
N ILE A 78 0.17 -2.07 -2.27
CA ILE A 78 0.98 -3.07 -1.57
C ILE A 78 0.09 -4.28 -1.28
N TYR A 79 0.41 -5.42 -1.90
CA TYR A 79 -0.27 -6.68 -1.59
C TYR A 79 0.30 -7.30 -0.32
N ILE A 80 -0.55 -7.44 0.71
CA ILE A 80 -0.21 -8.12 1.96
C ILE A 80 -0.87 -9.50 1.96
N SER A 81 -0.07 -10.56 1.99
CA SER A 81 -0.59 -11.92 1.94
C SER A 81 -1.44 -12.29 3.18
N LYS A 82 -2.50 -13.08 2.97
CA LYS A 82 -3.33 -13.64 4.06
C LYS A 82 -2.52 -14.49 5.04
N ARG A 83 -1.43 -15.11 4.59
CA ARG A 83 -0.54 -15.91 5.44
C ARG A 83 0.20 -15.02 6.44
N LEU A 84 0.73 -13.88 5.99
CA LEU A 84 1.42 -12.93 6.86
C LEU A 84 0.46 -12.31 7.89
N ARG A 85 -0.76 -11.96 7.46
CA ARG A 85 -1.80 -11.47 8.37
C ARG A 85 -2.15 -12.45 9.48
N ARG A 86 -2.33 -13.74 9.14
CA ARG A 86 -2.57 -14.80 10.13
C ARG A 86 -1.40 -14.97 11.10
N LEU A 87 -0.17 -14.92 10.61
CA LEU A 87 1.03 -15.03 11.44
C LEU A 87 1.16 -13.87 12.44
N LEU A 88 0.75 -12.68 12.02
CA LEU A 88 0.79 -11.47 12.83
C LEU A 88 -0.53 -11.17 13.55
N GLU A 89 -1.52 -12.05 13.47
CA GLU A 89 -2.85 -11.86 14.07
C GLU A 89 -3.51 -10.52 13.71
N ILE A 90 -3.27 -10.02 12.48
CA ILE A 90 -3.84 -8.76 11.98
C ILE A 90 -5.08 -9.08 11.16
N PRO A 91 -6.25 -8.50 11.46
CA PRO A 91 -7.46 -8.70 10.67
C PRO A 91 -7.31 -8.12 9.25
N GLU A 92 -8.12 -8.58 8.30
CA GLU A 92 -8.22 -7.92 6.98
C GLU A 92 -8.87 -6.53 7.15
N PRO A 93 -8.41 -5.51 6.41
CA PRO A 93 -9.00 -4.19 6.48
C PRO A 93 -10.43 -4.30 5.95
N LYS A 94 -11.40 -3.88 6.78
CA LYS A 94 -12.78 -3.77 6.32
C LYS A 94 -12.85 -2.61 5.34
N ASP A 95 -13.35 -2.86 4.14
CA ASP A 95 -13.56 -1.81 3.16
C ASP A 95 -14.80 -1.00 3.57
N LEU A 96 -14.59 -0.05 4.47
CA LEU A 96 -15.64 0.83 5.02
C LEU A 96 -16.45 1.50 3.90
N ASN A 97 -15.85 1.71 2.72
CA ASN A 97 -16.53 2.29 1.57
C ASN A 97 -17.59 1.36 0.96
N GLU A 98 -17.38 0.05 0.97
CA GLU A 98 -18.40 -0.90 0.51
C GLU A 98 -19.55 -0.99 1.51
N GLU A 99 -19.26 -1.06 2.81
CA GLU A 99 -20.29 -1.03 3.86
C GLU A 99 -21.13 0.25 3.79
N VAL A 100 -20.50 1.42 3.58
CA VAL A 100 -21.20 2.71 3.42
C VAL A 100 -22.07 2.73 2.16
N LYS A 101 -21.60 2.17 1.04
CA LYS A 101 -22.41 2.07 -0.19
C LYS A 101 -23.65 1.19 0.00
N VAL A 102 -23.50 0.05 0.66
CA VAL A 102 -24.62 -0.87 0.95
C VAL A 102 -25.65 -0.18 1.86
N LEU A 103 -25.19 0.52 2.90
CA LEU A 103 -26.07 1.28 3.80
C LEU A 103 -26.80 2.42 3.08
N GLN A 104 -26.13 3.13 2.16
CA GLN A 104 -26.76 4.18 1.35
C GLN A 104 -27.87 3.64 0.45
N GLN A 105 -27.64 2.48 -0.17
CA GLN A 105 -28.66 1.81 -1.00
C GLN A 105 -29.88 1.42 -0.16
N GLN A 106 -29.68 0.82 1.02
CA GLN A 106 -30.76 0.48 1.95
C GLN A 106 -31.56 1.72 2.39
N ILE A 107 -30.91 2.85 2.66
CA ILE A 107 -31.59 4.10 3.02
C ILE A 107 -32.46 4.63 1.87
N ILE A 108 -31.98 4.55 0.63
CA ILE A 108 -32.74 4.98 -0.55
C ILE A 108 -34.00 4.10 -0.72
N GLU A 109 -33.84 2.79 -0.56
CA GLU A 109 -34.93 1.82 -0.68
C GLU A 109 -36.00 2.01 0.40
N LEU A 110 -35.59 2.21 1.66
CA LEU A 110 -36.49 2.54 2.78
C LEU A 110 -37.22 3.87 2.58
N LYS A 111 -36.56 4.89 2.02
CA LYS A 111 -37.22 6.16 1.70
C LYS A 111 -38.31 5.98 0.65
N LYS A 112 -38.06 5.15 -0.36
CA LYS A 112 -39.02 4.86 -1.42
C LYS A 112 -40.25 4.12 -0.88
N GLN A 113 -40.04 3.09 -0.06
CA GLN A 113 -41.14 2.35 0.61
C GLN A 113 -41.98 3.27 1.52
N ASN A 114 -41.34 4.17 2.26
CA ASN A 114 -42.07 5.13 3.11
C ASN A 114 -42.87 6.15 2.30
N GLN A 115 -42.42 6.52 1.10
CA GLN A 115 -43.15 7.40 0.20
C GLN A 115 -44.39 6.67 -0.36
N GLU A 116 -44.22 5.45 -0.85
CA GLU A 116 -45.32 4.59 -1.33
C GLU A 116 -46.38 4.35 -0.24
N LEU A 117 -45.95 4.17 1.02
CA LEU A 117 -46.85 4.03 2.18
C LEU A 117 -47.59 5.32 2.56
N LYS A 118 -47.02 6.50 2.26
CA LYS A 118 -47.71 7.79 2.46
C LYS A 118 -48.76 8.01 1.38
N ASP A 119 -48.40 7.73 0.13
CA ASP A 119 -49.27 7.90 -1.03
C ASP A 119 -50.48 6.94 -1.00
N LEU A 120 -50.38 5.81 -0.28
CA LEU A 120 -51.49 4.87 -0.02
C LEU A 120 -52.40 5.27 1.16
N LYS A 121 -51.98 6.23 1.99
CA LYS A 121 -52.72 6.68 3.19
C LYS A 121 -53.41 8.04 3.01
N GLU A 122 -53.12 8.76 1.92
CA GLU A 122 -53.90 9.89 1.41
C GLU A 122 -55.03 9.39 0.47
#